data_AF-A0A1Y2I8H3-F1
#
_entry.id   AF-A0A1Y2I8H3-F1
#
_cell.length_a   1.000
_cell.length_b   1.000
_cell.length_c   1.000
_cell.angle_alpha   90.00
_cell.angle_beta   90.00
_cell.angle_gamma   90.00
#
_symmetry.space_group_name_H-M   'P 1'
#
loop_
_entity.id
_entity.type
_entity.pdbx_description
1 polymer ?
#
loop_
_entity_poly.entity_id
_entity_poly.type
_entity_poly.pdbx_seq_one_letter_code
_entity_poly.pdbx_strand_id
1 'polypeptide(L)' 'MASLFSFRQTYRYLQRQAHEQPVIFYSVVIGLIGPLMVITVPPIRKSLGYKTPEPIPTSYPIPNRPRREVHGYEDE' A
#
# COMPACT_ATOMS: atom_id res chain seq x y z
N MET A 1 -21.35 -3.94 35.00
CA MET A 1 -20.67 -3.50 33.76
C MET A 1 -20.65 -4.68 32.80
N ALA A 2 -21.46 -4.65 31.74
CA ALA A 2 -21.45 -5.70 30.72
C ALA A 2 -20.11 -5.65 29.99
N SER A 3 -19.40 -6.79 29.92
CA SER A 3 -18.11 -6.86 29.22
C SER A 3 -18.33 -6.55 27.74
N LEU A 4 -17.77 -5.45 27.25
CA LEU A 4 -17.85 -5.02 25.85
C LEU A 4 -17.20 -6.02 24.87
N PHE A 5 -16.47 -7.03 25.37
CA PHE A 5 -15.67 -7.96 24.56
C PHE A 5 -15.88 -9.42 24.97
N SER A 6 -17.12 -9.89 24.98
CA SER A 6 -17.40 -11.32 25.12
C SER A 6 -17.19 -12.03 23.77
N PHE A 7 -15.97 -12.53 23.53
CA PHE A 7 -15.61 -13.26 22.31
C PHE A 7 -16.47 -14.52 22.07
N ARG A 8 -17.07 -15.09 23.12
CA ARG A 8 -17.90 -16.31 23.02
C ARG A 8 -19.14 -16.14 22.14
N GLN A 9 -19.74 -14.94 22.15
CA GLN A 9 -20.93 -14.67 21.33
C GLN A 9 -20.57 -14.08 19.96
N THR A 10 -19.33 -13.63 19.78
CA THR A 10 -18.88 -12.94 18.55
C THR A 10 -18.89 -13.89 17.36
N TYR A 11 -18.40 -15.13 17.50
CA TYR A 11 -18.38 -16.09 16.39
C TYR A 11 -19.80 -16.41 15.88
N ARG A 12 -20.74 -16.71 16.79
CA ARG A 12 -22.14 -16.98 16.43
C ARG A 12 -22.81 -15.75 15.80
N TYR A 13 -22.47 -14.55 16.25
CA TYR A 13 -22.95 -13.31 15.67
C TYR A 13 -22.43 -13.10 14.24
N LEU A 14 -21.12 -13.26 14.00
CA LEU A 14 -20.54 -13.14 12.67
C LEU A 14 -21.10 -14.20 11.70
N GLN A 15 -21.26 -15.43 12.17
CA GLN A 15 -21.89 -16.50 11.39
C GLN A 15 -23.33 -16.14 11.01
N ARG A 16 -24.12 -15.62 11.96
CA ARG A 16 -25.49 -15.15 11.70
C ARG A 16 -25.53 -14.02 10.68
N GLN A 17 -24.64 -13.03 10.80
CA GLN A 17 -24.55 -11.90 9.86
C GLN A 17 -24.17 -12.35 8.45
N ALA A 18 -23.27 -13.33 8.32
CA ALA A 18 -22.90 -13.91 7.03
C ALA A 18 -24.08 -14.59 6.31
N HIS A 19 -25.04 -15.17 7.04
CA HIS A 19 -26.22 -15.82 6.47
C HIS A 19 -27.43 -14.89 6.30
N GLU A 20 -27.73 -14.03 7.28
CA GLU A 20 -28.91 -13.15 7.24
C GLU A 20 -28.70 -11.90 6.38
N GLN A 21 -27.48 -11.35 6.36
CA GLN A 21 -27.15 -10.12 5.63
C GLN A 21 -25.80 -10.26 4.90
N PRO A 22 -25.70 -11.19 3.93
CA PRO A 22 -24.43 -11.53 3.28
C PRO A 22 -23.78 -10.32 2.61
N VAL A 23 -24.57 -9.46 1.96
CA VAL A 23 -24.06 -8.30 1.21
C VAL A 23 -23.31 -7.35 2.15
N ILE A 24 -23.87 -7.02 3.31
CA ILE A 24 -23.25 -6.10 4.27
C ILE A 24 -21.99 -6.74 4.85
N PHE A 25 -22.10 -7.99 5.31
CA PHE A 25 -21.01 -8.71 5.94
C PHE A 25 -19.79 -8.82 5.02
N TYR A 26 -19.96 -9.37 3.82
CA TYR A 26 -18.85 -9.57 2.90
C TYR A 26 -18.30 -8.27 2.32
N SER A 27 -19.13 -7.22 2.15
CA SER A 27 -18.64 -5.90 1.73
C SER A 27 -17.65 -5.32 2.75
N VAL A 28 -17.96 -5.42 4.05
CA VAL A 28 -17.06 -4.96 5.12
C VAL A 28 -15.79 -5.81 5.17
N VAL A 29 -15.92 -7.14 5.09
CA VAL A 29 -14.76 -8.05 5.12
C VAL A 29 -13.81 -7.78 3.96
N ILE A 30 -14.31 -7.71 2.73
CA ILE A 30 -13.48 -7.44 1.54
C ILE A 30 -12.91 -6.01 1.60
N GLY A 31 -13.72 -5.05 2.03
CA GLY A 31 -13.29 -3.66 2.22
C GLY A 31 -12.15 -3.52 3.23
N LEU A 32 -12.13 -4.32 4.30
CA LEU A 32 -11.05 -4.34 5.29
C LEU A 32 -9.82 -5.12 4.83
N ILE A 33 -10.00 -6.19 4.05
CA ILE A 33 -8.89 -6.99 3.51
C ILE A 33 -7.95 -6.11 2.67
N GLY A 34 -8.47 -5.16 1.88
CA GLY A 34 -7.66 -4.23 1.06
C GLY A 34 -6.61 -3.45 1.87
N PRO A 35 -7.01 -2.57 2.81
CA PRO A 35 -6.08 -1.83 3.67
C PRO A 35 -5.15 -2.73 4.48
N LEU A 36 -5.64 -3.87 4.97
CA LEU A 36 -4.80 -4.85 5.68
C LEU A 36 -3.67 -5.39 4.79
N MET A 37 -3.97 -5.70 3.53
CA MET A 37 -2.96 -6.16 2.57
C MET A 37 -1.96 -5.05 2.23
N VAL A 38 -2.39 -3.79 2.12
CA VAL A 38 -1.47 -2.66 1.88
C VAL A 38 -0.44 -2.52 3.00
N ILE A 39 -0.81 -2.83 4.25
CA ILE A 39 0.11 -2.75 5.39
C ILE A 39 0.98 -4.00 5.49
N THR A 40 0.39 -5.19 5.30
CA THR A 40 1.07 -6.48 5.58
C THR A 40 1.89 -7.01 4.41
N VAL A 41 1.46 -6.82 3.16
CA VAL A 41 2.11 -7.41 1.99
C VAL A 41 3.45 -6.75 1.64
N PRO A 42 3.62 -5.41 1.67
CA PRO A 42 4.91 -4.79 1.34
C PRO A 42 6.11 -5.23 2.19
N PRO A 43 6.03 -5.34 3.53
CA PRO A 43 7.17 -5.82 4.32
C PRO A 43 7.51 -7.29 4.01
N ILE A 44 6.51 -8.15 3.83
CA ILE A 44 6.72 -9.55 3.42
C ILE A 44 7.39 -9.62 2.05
N ARG A 45 6.91 -8.82 1.10
CA ARG A 45 7.48 -8.79 -0.25
C ARG A 45 8.95 -8.33 -0.24
N LYS A 46 9.28 -7.33 0.60
CA LYS A 46 10.66 -6.86 0.80
C LYS A 46 11.55 -7.93 1.43
N SER A 47 11.05 -8.70 2.41
CA SER A 47 11.85 -9.78 3.03
C SER A 47 12.11 -10.95 2.06
N LEU A 48 11.25 -11.13 1.06
CA LEU A 48 11.45 -12.09 -0.04
C LEU A 48 12.39 -11.58 -1.15
N GLY A 49 13.06 -10.44 -0.95
CA GLY A 49 14.06 -9.90 -1.88
C GLY A 49 13.51 -8.98 -2.97
N TYR A 50 12.22 -8.65 -2.95
CA TYR A 50 11.67 -7.65 -3.87
C TYR A 50 12.24 -6.26 -3.58
N LYS A 51 12.82 -5.63 -4.61
CA LYS A 51 13.26 -4.25 -4.58
C LYS A 51 12.32 -3.40 -5.43
N THR A 52 11.90 -2.26 -4.89
CA THR A 52 11.11 -1.28 -5.64
C THR A 52 11.99 -0.70 -6.77
N PRO A 53 11.49 -0.59 -8.01
CA PRO A 53 12.24 0.05 -9.08
C PRO A 53 12.51 1.52 -8.77
N GLU A 54 13.59 2.04 -9.33
CA GLU A 54 13.90 3.47 -9.24
C GLU A 54 12.81 4.31 -9.92
N PRO A 55 12.51 5.51 -9.42
CA PRO A 55 11.51 6.38 -10.00
C PRO A 55 11.93 6.84 -11.41
N ILE A 56 10.98 6.82 -12.34
CA ILE A 56 11.18 7.31 -13.70
C ILE A 56 11.38 8.83 -13.66
N PRO A 57 12.37 9.40 -14.39
CA PRO A 57 12.56 10.84 -14.45
C PRO A 57 11.35 11.50 -15.10
N THR A 58 10.73 12.45 -14.40
CA THR A 58 9.60 13.25 -14.89
C THR A 58 10.04 14.52 -15.61
N SER A 59 11.32 14.86 -15.53
CA SER A 59 11.92 16.06 -16.12
C SER A 59 13.32 15.76 -16.63
N TYR A 60 13.86 16.69 -17.42
CA TYR A 60 15.23 16.58 -17.90
C TYR A 60 16.20 16.49 -16.71
N PRO A 61 17.08 15.46 -16.64
CA PRO A 61 17.97 15.26 -15.50
C PRO A 61 19.08 16.32 -15.52
N ILE A 62 18.82 17.46 -14.89
CA ILE A 62 19.81 18.52 -14.74
C ILE A 62 20.81 18.07 -13.67
N PRO A 63 22.11 17.99 -13.98
CA PRO A 63 23.12 17.64 -13.00
C PRO A 63 23.24 18.76 -11.96
N ASN A 64 23.27 18.41 -10.67
CA ASN A 64 23.50 19.34 -9.57
C ASN A 64 24.99 19.70 -9.47
N ARG A 65 25.51 20.39 -10.48
CA ARG A 65 26.91 20.84 -10.56
C ARG A 65 27.00 22.28 -11.06
N PRO A 66 28.03 23.05 -10.67
CA PRO A 66 28.27 24.36 -11.24
C PRO A 66 28.53 24.27 -12.75
N ARG A 67 28.26 25.38 -13.45
CA ARG A 67 28.58 25.49 -14.87
C ARG A 67 30.08 25.30 -15.07
N ARG A 68 30.43 24.53 -16.09
CA ARG A 68 31.81 24.34 -16.55
C ARG A 68 31.91 24.98 -17.92
N GLU A 69 32.95 25.79 -18.12
CA GLU A 69 33.27 26.35 -19.43
C GLU A 69 33.53 25.21 -20.41
N VAL A 70 32.93 25.31 -21.60
CA VAL A 70 33.03 24.34 -22.69
C VAL A 70 33.55 25.05 -23.93
N HIS A 71 34.39 24.37 -24.70
CA HIS A 71 34.98 24.88 -25.94
C HIS A 71 34.74 23.90 -27.09
N GLY A 72 34.73 24.38 -28.34
CA GLY A 72 34.73 23.54 -29.55
C GLY A 72 33.60 23.79 -30.55
N TYR A 73 32.73 24.77 -30.32
CA TYR A 73 31.63 25.15 -31.21
C TYR A 73 31.43 26.68 -31.23
N GLU A 74 32.50 27.45 -31.04
CA GLU A 74 32.46 28.90 -31.15
C GLU A 74 32.28 29.31 -32.62
N ASP A 75 31.36 30.23 -32.89
CA ASP A 75 31.21 30.87 -34.21
C ASP A 75 32.42 31.81 -34.42
N GLU A 76 33.07 31.74 -35.59
CA GLU A 76 34.29 32.53 -35.93
C GLU A 76 34.20 34.03 -35.62
#